data_AF-A0A3N9NXZ7-F1
#
_entry.id   AF-A0A3N9NXZ7-F1
#
_cell.length_a   1.000
_cell.length_b   1.000
_cell.length_c   1.000
_cell.angle_alpha   90.00
_cell.angle_beta   90.00
_cell.angle_gamma   90.00
#
_symmetry.space_group_name_H-M   'P 1'
#
loop_
_entity.id
_entity.type
_entity.pdbx_description
1 polymer ?
#
loop_
_entity_poly.entity_id
_entity_poly.type
_entity_poly.pdbx_seq_one_letter_code
_entity_poly.pdbx_strand_id
1 'polypeptide(L)'
;MPTHLFETKRYELKYTITEELAAEIRAYIENICTIDKHVPPGEQGYVVNNLYFDTPDLKFYYDTKFRKLTRYKMRARFYGRQAT
;
A
#
# COMPACT_ATOMS: atom_id res chain seq x y z
N MET A 1 27.58 -16.32 -25.20
CA MET A 1 27.39 -16.27 -23.73
C MET A 1 25.90 -16.08 -23.48
N PRO A 2 25.17 -17.03 -22.86
CA PRO A 2 23.76 -16.79 -22.56
C PRO A 2 23.67 -15.86 -21.35
N THR A 3 23.18 -14.64 -21.58
CA THR A 3 22.82 -13.69 -20.55
C THR A 3 21.58 -14.21 -19.86
N HIS A 4 21.74 -14.92 -18.74
CA HIS A 4 20.62 -15.25 -17.87
C HIS A 4 20.05 -13.94 -17.31
N LEU A 5 19.01 -13.42 -17.98
CA LEU A 5 18.13 -12.43 -17.39
C LEU A 5 17.49 -13.13 -16.18
N PHE A 6 17.97 -12.82 -14.98
CA PHE A 6 17.29 -13.23 -13.76
C PHE A 6 15.90 -12.60 -13.78
N GLU A 7 14.91 -13.37 -14.20
CA GLU A 7 13.53 -12.92 -14.27
C GLU A 7 13.06 -12.65 -12.83
N THR A 8 13.07 -11.38 -12.45
CA THR A 8 12.69 -10.97 -11.10
C THR A 8 11.17 -11.05 -10.99
N LYS A 9 10.68 -12.03 -10.23
CA LYS A 9 9.25 -12.20 -9.98
C LYS A 9 8.83 -11.39 -8.76
N ARG A 10 7.79 -10.58 -8.89
CA ARG A 10 7.19 -9.85 -7.77
C ARG A 10 6.26 -10.78 -7.00
N TYR A 11 6.54 -10.92 -5.72
CA TYR A 11 5.64 -11.55 -4.75
C TYR A 11 5.12 -10.48 -3.79
N GLU A 12 3.81 -10.51 -3.49
CA GLU A 12 3.18 -9.58 -2.56
C GLU A 12 2.34 -10.37 -1.57
N LEU A 13 2.64 -10.22 -0.28
CA LEU A 13 1.96 -10.88 0.84
C LEU A 13 1.38 -9.82 1.77
N LYS A 14 0.20 -10.09 2.35
CA LYS A 14 -0.49 -9.16 3.25
C LYS A 14 -0.90 -9.90 4.51
N TYR A 15 -0.58 -9.31 5.65
CA TYR A 15 -0.84 -9.87 6.97
C TYR A 15 -1.65 -8.85 7.78
N THR A 16 -2.62 -9.33 8.53
CA THR A 16 -3.24 -8.56 9.60
C THR A 16 -2.38 -8.75 10.86
N ILE A 17 -1.94 -7.66 11.46
CA ILE A 17 -1.07 -7.65 12.64
C ILE A 17 -1.62 -6.66 13.68
N THR A 18 -1.15 -6.78 14.93
CA THR A 18 -1.44 -5.78 15.97
C THR A 18 -0.50 -4.57 15.84
N GLU A 19 -0.86 -3.46 16.49
CA GLU A 19 -0.04 -2.24 16.48
C GLU A 19 1.31 -2.46 17.20
N GLU A 20 1.32 -3.28 18.25
CA GLU A 20 2.54 -3.63 19.00
C GLU A 20 3.51 -4.40 18.10
N LEU A 21 3.02 -5.42 17.39
CA LEU A 21 3.84 -6.19 16.45
C LEU A 21 4.32 -5.31 15.27
N ALA A 22 3.50 -4.35 14.83
CA ALA A 22 3.92 -3.40 13.80
C ALA A 22 5.12 -2.54 14.25
N ALA A 23 5.16 -2.14 15.52
CA ALA A 23 6.29 -1.42 16.10
C ALA A 23 7.54 -2.31 16.21
N GLU A 24 7.39 -3.56 16.65
CA GLU A 24 8.49 -4.54 16.73
C GLU A 24 9.10 -4.82 15.34
N ILE A 25 8.26 -4.99 14.31
CA ILE A 25 8.72 -5.19 12.93
C ILE A 25 9.54 -3.97 12.45
N ARG A 26 9.08 -2.74 12.72
CA ARG A 26 9.82 -1.53 12.33
C ARG A 26 11.20 -1.46 12.98
N ALA A 27 11.29 -1.74 14.28
CA ALA A 27 12.57 -1.78 14.99
C ALA A 27 13.49 -2.89 14.45
N TYR A 28 12.93 -4.07 14.12
CA TYR A 28 13.71 -5.18 13.57
C TYR A 28 14.32 -4.86 12.19
N ILE A 29 13.56 -4.22 11.30
CA ILE A 29 13.99 -3.95 9.91
C ILE A 29 14.81 -2.66 9.74
N GLU A 30 14.99 -1.85 10.78
CA GLU A 30 15.66 -0.53 10.68
C GLU A 30 17.10 -0.62 10.15
N ASN A 31 17.76 -1.76 10.37
CA ASN A 31 19.13 -2.01 9.92
C ASN A 31 19.22 -2.38 8.43
N ILE A 32 18.09 -2.65 7.77
CA ILE A 32 18.03 -3.08 6.36
C ILE A 32 17.06 -2.24 5.52
N CYS A 33 16.24 -1.40 6.14
CA CYS A 33 15.29 -0.51 5.48
C CYS A 33 15.48 0.92 5.98
N THR A 34 15.35 1.89 5.09
CA THR A 34 15.40 3.32 5.43
C THR A 34 14.00 3.92 5.37
N ILE A 35 13.78 4.97 6.16
CA ILE A 35 12.53 5.72 6.11
C ILE A 35 12.36 6.37 4.73
N ASP A 36 11.13 6.39 4.23
CA ASP A 36 10.83 7.04 2.95
C ASP A 36 11.14 8.54 3.02
N LYS A 37 11.81 9.06 1.99
CA LYS A 37 12.25 10.47 1.89
C LYS A 37 11.14 11.50 1.93
N HIS A 38 9.88 11.10 1.70
CA HIS A 38 8.72 11.98 1.73
C HIS A 38 8.05 12.03 3.11
N VAL A 39 8.55 11.29 4.09
CA VAL A 39 8.09 11.41 5.48
C VAL A 39 8.48 12.81 6.02
N PRO A 40 7.53 13.56 6.60
CA PRO A 40 7.82 14.85 7.22
C PRO A 40 8.89 14.74 8.33
N PRO A 41 9.75 15.75 8.50
CA PRO A 41 10.73 15.76 9.59
C PRO A 41 10.06 15.58 10.95
N GLY A 42 10.55 14.63 11.75
CA GLY A 42 10.01 14.30 13.07
C GLY A 42 8.81 13.35 13.06
N GLU A 43 8.33 12.92 11.89
CA GLU A 43 7.29 11.89 11.77
C GLU A 43 7.90 10.51 11.43
N GLN A 44 7.17 9.44 11.73
CA GLN A 44 7.55 8.05 11.38
C GLN A 44 6.81 7.53 10.13
N GLY A 45 6.06 8.39 9.45
CA GLY A 45 5.23 8.05 8.31
C GLY A 45 4.50 9.28 7.77
N TYR A 46 3.57 9.05 6.86
CA TYR A 46 2.72 10.10 6.31
C TYR A 46 1.26 9.64 6.28
N VAL A 47 0.35 10.59 6.49
CA VAL A 47 -1.09 10.33 6.40
C VAL A 47 -1.48 10.13 4.94
N VAL A 48 -2.17 9.03 4.64
CA VAL A 48 -2.69 8.71 3.30
C VAL A 48 -4.21 8.71 3.35
N ASN A 49 -4.83 9.64 2.62
CA ASN A 49 -6.28 9.73 2.53
C ASN A 49 -6.76 9.16 1.21
N ASN A 50 -7.81 8.34 1.24
CA ASN A 50 -8.42 7.78 0.03
C ASN A 50 -9.94 8.00 0.08
N LEU A 51 -10.47 8.66 -0.95
CA LEU A 51 -11.88 8.66 -1.24
C LEU A 51 -12.13 7.62 -2.33
N TYR A 52 -12.80 6.52 -1.96
CA TYR A 52 -13.20 5.48 -2.90
C TYR A 52 -14.54 5.85 -3.52
N PHE A 53 -14.60 5.76 -4.84
CA PHE A 53 -15.84 5.93 -5.57
C PHE A 53 -16.41 4.57 -5.96
N ASP A 54 -17.72 4.52 -6.14
CA ASP A 54 -18.42 3.36 -6.67
C ASP A 54 -19.54 3.82 -7.61
N THR A 55 -20.13 2.88 -8.32
CA THR A 55 -21.37 3.09 -9.07
C THR A 55 -22.58 3.01 -8.13
N PRO A 56 -23.75 3.55 -8.54
CA PRO A 56 -24.97 3.44 -7.73
C PRO A 56 -25.36 1.99 -7.34
N ASP A 57 -25.01 1.03 -8.17
CA ASP A 57 -25.24 -0.42 -7.98
C ASP A 57 -24.07 -1.16 -7.30
N LEU A 58 -23.08 -0.44 -6.76
CA LEU A 58 -21.91 -0.99 -6.04
C LEU A 58 -21.07 -1.97 -6.88
N LYS A 59 -20.96 -1.73 -8.18
CA LYS A 59 -20.25 -2.62 -9.09
C LYS A 59 -18.78 -2.81 -8.69
N PHE A 60 -18.07 -1.76 -8.29
CA PHE A 60 -16.65 -1.85 -7.96
C PHE A 60 -16.42 -2.60 -6.64
N TYR A 61 -17.32 -2.43 -5.67
CA TYR A 61 -17.37 -3.25 -4.47
C TYR A 61 -17.54 -4.74 -4.80
N TYR A 62 -18.56 -5.12 -5.57
CA TYR A 62 -18.82 -6.53 -5.87
C TYR A 62 -17.69 -7.16 -6.70
N ASP A 63 -17.16 -6.44 -7.70
CA ASP A 63 -16.02 -6.91 -8.49
C ASP A 63 -14.78 -7.17 -7.61
N THR A 64 -14.55 -6.30 -6.61
CA THR A 64 -13.46 -6.47 -5.63
C THR A 64 -13.72 -7.65 -4.70
N LYS A 65 -14.93 -7.74 -4.12
CA LYS A 65 -15.34 -8.80 -3.18
C LYS A 65 -15.21 -10.18 -3.80
N PHE A 66 -15.66 -10.33 -5.05
CA PHE A 66 -15.64 -11.60 -5.78
C PHE A 66 -14.37 -11.80 -6.61
N ARG A 67 -13.34 -10.95 -6.42
CA ARG A 67 -12.01 -11.08 -7.04
C ARG A 67 -12.08 -11.25 -8.56
N LYS A 68 -12.97 -10.50 -9.22
CA LYS A 68 -13.05 -10.48 -10.69
C LYS A 68 -11.67 -10.16 -11.28
N LEU A 69 -11.29 -10.88 -12.34
CA LEU A 69 -9.98 -10.77 -12.97
C LEU A 69 -9.71 -9.33 -13.41
N THR A 70 -10.65 -8.76 -14.18
CA THR A 70 -10.69 -7.34 -14.53
C THR A 70 -11.63 -6.64 -13.56
N ARG A 71 -11.09 -5.74 -12.74
CA ARG A 71 -11.85 -4.95 -11.77
C ARG A 71 -11.30 -3.53 -11.73
N TYR A 72 -12.20 -2.55 -11.70
CA TYR A 72 -11.83 -1.15 -11.57
C TYR A 72 -11.91 -0.71 -10.11
N LYS A 73 -10.95 0.11 -9.66
CA LYS A 73 -10.86 0.62 -8.29
C LYS A 73 -10.64 2.12 -8.31
N MET A 74 -11.73 2.87 -8.54
CA MET A 74 -11.68 4.33 -8.64
C MET A 74 -11.43 4.97 -7.27
N ARG A 75 -10.43 5.85 -7.18
CA ARG A 75 -10.13 6.60 -5.96
C ARG A 75 -9.50 7.96 -6.26
N ALA A 76 -9.84 8.96 -5.45
CA ALA A 76 -9.03 10.16 -5.27
C ALA A 76 -8.15 9.95 -4.03
N ARG A 77 -6.86 10.29 -4.12
CA ARG A 77 -5.89 10.16 -3.03
C ARG A 77 -5.14 11.45 -2.84
N PHE A 78 -4.96 11.85 -1.59
CA PHE A 78 -4.03 12.91 -1.20
C PHE A 78 -3.22 12.49 0.03
N TYR A 79 -2.08 13.15 0.24
CA TYR A 79 -1.16 12.90 1.34
C TYR A 79 -1.14 14.09 2.29
N GLY A 80 -1.01 13.84 3.60
CA GLY A 80 -1.03 14.87 4.63
C GLY A 80 -2.41 15.06 5.28
N ARG A 81 -2.51 16.04 6.17
CA ARG A 81 -3.72 16.26 6.98
C ARG A 81 -4.80 17.10 6.28
N GLN A 82 -4.44 17.83 5.23
CA GLN A 82 -5.35 18.69 4.49
C GLN A 82 -5.13 18.50 2.99
N ALA A 83 -6.22 18.52 2.22
CA ALA A 83 -6.15 18.59 0.77
C ALA A 83 -5.80 20.03 0.37
N THR A 84 -4.60 20.24 -0.15
CA THR A 84 -4.14 21.48 -0.79
C THR A 84 -4.32 21.39 -2.30
#